data_AF-A0A5B0QTQ2-F1
#
_entry.id   AF-A0A5B0QTQ2-F1
#
_cell.length_a   1.000
_cell.length_b   1.000
_cell.length_c   1.000
_cell.angle_alpha   90.00
_cell.angle_beta   90.00
_cell.angle_gamma   90.00
#
_symmetry.space_group_name_H-M   'P 1'
#
loop_
_entity.id
_entity.type
_entity.pdbx_description
1 polymer ?
#
loop_
_entity_poly.entity_id
_entity_poly.type
_entity_poly.pdbx_seq_one_letter_code
_entity_poly.pdbx_strand_id
1 'polypeptide(L)'
;MAESLGPEAIQALELIDKHRRASNNDLYRQVIQRESEMALFVDTKSKLATLREIVQRDLGYPVTVKHPRLAYLRDNAVGAPMKNLGTPATPHHDAQGQLARPESRVLLIFISLSYAVLFYLFLSYLF
;
A
#
# COMPACT_ATOMS: atom_id res chain seq x y z
N MET A 1 5.54 -5.26 -44.21
CA MET A 1 6.55 -5.31 -43.13
C MET A 1 5.78 -5.39 -41.83
N ALA A 2 5.84 -6.52 -41.12
CA ALA A 2 5.26 -6.61 -39.79
C ALA A 2 6.25 -5.94 -38.82
N GLU A 3 5.94 -4.73 -38.39
CA GLU A 3 6.67 -4.05 -37.33
C GLU A 3 6.52 -4.90 -36.07
N SER A 4 7.58 -5.61 -35.71
CA SER A 4 7.65 -6.42 -34.50
C SER A 4 7.47 -5.50 -33.30
N LEU A 5 6.31 -5.55 -32.66
CA LEU A 5 6.02 -4.81 -31.43
C LEU A 5 7.12 -5.10 -30.40
N GLY A 6 7.69 -4.04 -29.82
CA GLY A 6 8.66 -4.17 -28.74
C GLY A 6 8.05 -4.90 -27.53
N PRO A 7 8.89 -5.50 -26.66
CA PRO A 7 8.43 -6.26 -25.49
C PRO A 7 7.51 -5.43 -24.58
N GLU A 8 7.73 -4.12 -24.50
CA GLU A 8 6.90 -3.19 -23.73
C GLU A 8 5.49 -3.03 -24.34
N ALA A 9 5.39 -2.98 -25.67
CA ALA A 9 4.12 -2.88 -26.37
C ALA A 9 3.29 -4.16 -26.24
N ILE A 10 3.95 -5.32 -26.26
CA ILE A 10 3.32 -6.62 -26.00
C ILE A 10 2.75 -6.67 -24.57
N GLN A 11 3.53 -6.21 -23.59
CA GLN A 11 3.10 -6.18 -22.19
C GLN A 11 1.94 -5.20 -21.97
N ALA A 12 1.97 -4.03 -22.62
CA ALA A 12 0.88 -3.06 -22.54
C ALA A 12 -0.42 -3.61 -23.15
N LEU A 13 -0.33 -4.30 -24.29
CA LEU A 13 -1.48 -4.97 -24.90
C LEU A 13 -2.07 -6.04 -23.99
N GLU A 14 -1.22 -6.88 -23.37
CA GLU A 14 -1.66 -7.90 -22.42
C GLU A 14 -2.40 -7.27 -21.22
N LEU A 15 -1.91 -6.14 -20.70
CA LEU A 15 -2.54 -5.42 -19.59
C LEU A 15 -3.92 -4.87 -19.97
N ILE A 16 -4.03 -4.26 -21.16
CA ILE A 16 -5.32 -3.73 -21.67
C ILE A 16 -6.33 -4.87 -21.83
N ASP A 17 -5.88 -6.01 -22.34
CA ASP A 17 -6.74 -7.17 -22.56
C ASP A 17 -7.24 -7.78 -21.23
N LYS A 18 -6.36 -7.90 -20.23
CA LYS A 18 -6.74 -8.31 -18.87
C LYS A 18 -7.73 -7.33 -18.25
N HIS A 19 -7.51 -6.02 -18.40
CA HIS A 19 -8.43 -5.01 -17.90
C HIS A 19 -9.82 -5.12 -18.54
N ARG A 20 -9.89 -5.26 -19.87
CA ARG A 20 -11.15 -5.44 -20.59
C ARG A 20 -11.91 -6.67 -20.09
N ARG A 21 -11.22 -7.79 -19.87
CA ARG A 21 -11.84 -9.02 -19.34
C ARG A 21 -12.33 -8.84 -17.90
N ALA A 22 -11.56 -8.18 -17.04
CA ALA A 22 -11.96 -7.89 -15.67
C ALA A 22 -13.11 -6.88 -15.58
N SER A 23 -13.26 -6.01 -16.57
CA SER A 23 -14.40 -5.10 -16.66
C SER A 23 -15.72 -5.84 -16.93
N ASN A 24 -15.66 -6.92 -17.72
CA ASN A 24 -16.84 -7.62 -18.23
C ASN A 24 -17.18 -8.92 -17.50
N ASN A 25 -16.29 -9.43 -16.64
CA ASN A 25 -16.46 -10.69 -15.94
C ASN A 25 -16.07 -10.56 -14.47
N ASP A 26 -17.08 -10.62 -13.60
CA ASP A 26 -16.90 -10.47 -12.15
C ASP A 26 -16.11 -11.63 -11.52
N LEU A 27 -16.26 -12.86 -12.02
CA LEU A 27 -15.48 -14.01 -11.55
C LEU A 27 -14.01 -13.84 -11.90
N TYR A 28 -13.74 -13.40 -13.13
CA TYR A 28 -12.37 -13.11 -13.56
C TYR A 28 -11.77 -11.96 -12.75
N ARG A 29 -12.56 -10.93 -12.42
CA ARG A 29 -12.14 -9.84 -11.55
C ARG A 29 -11.75 -10.34 -10.15
N GLN A 30 -12.55 -11.22 -9.55
CA GLN A 30 -12.25 -11.80 -8.24
C GLN A 30 -10.96 -12.63 -8.25
N VAL A 31 -10.70 -13.38 -9.32
CA VAL A 31 -9.45 -14.13 -9.48
C VAL A 31 -8.26 -13.19 -9.55
N ILE A 32 -8.33 -12.15 -10.40
CA ILE A 32 -7.26 -11.15 -10.52
C ILE A 32 -7.04 -10.38 -9.21
N GLN A 33 -8.11 -10.05 -8.48
CA GLN A 33 -8.00 -9.42 -7.16
C GLN A 33 -7.29 -10.35 -6.17
N ARG A 34 -7.70 -11.62 -6.08
CA ARG A 34 -7.03 -12.60 -5.22
C ARG A 34 -5.57 -12.80 -5.61
N GLU A 35 -5.24 -12.86 -6.89
CA GLU A 35 -3.86 -12.94 -7.37
C GLU A 35 -3.07 -11.68 -7.01
N SER A 36 -3.69 -10.50 -7.10
CA SER A 36 -3.05 -9.23 -6.71
C SER A 36 -2.83 -9.12 -5.19
N GLU A 37 -3.74 -9.67 -4.39
CA GLU A 37 -3.60 -9.78 -2.94
C GLU A 37 -2.50 -10.77 -2.57
N MET A 38 -2.44 -11.92 -3.24
CA MET A 38 -1.31 -12.85 -3.15
C MET A 38 0.01 -12.18 -3.50
N ALA A 39 0.01 -11.33 -4.54
CA ALA A 39 1.17 -10.54 -4.92
C ALA A 39 1.49 -9.43 -3.91
N LEU A 40 0.57 -8.99 -3.02
CA LEU A 40 0.85 -8.06 -1.91
C LEU A 40 1.60 -8.75 -0.77
N PHE A 41 1.35 -10.04 -0.54
CA PHE A 41 2.07 -10.80 0.48
C PHE A 41 3.54 -10.96 0.09
N VAL A 42 4.38 -10.27 0.85
CA VAL A 42 5.83 -10.35 0.72
C VAL A 42 6.31 -11.69 1.28
N ASP A 43 7.17 -12.39 0.52
CA ASP A 43 7.75 -13.67 0.96
C ASP A 43 8.53 -13.52 2.28
N THR A 44 8.56 -14.60 3.05
CA THR A 44 9.29 -14.69 4.32
C THR A 44 10.77 -14.38 4.13
N LYS A 45 11.39 -14.79 3.01
CA LYS A 45 12.81 -14.49 2.74
C LYS A 45 13.06 -12.99 2.64
N SER A 46 12.23 -12.26 1.91
CA SER A 46 12.32 -10.80 1.79
C SER A 46 12.10 -10.08 3.12
N LYS A 47 11.19 -10.57 3.98
CA LYS A 47 10.99 -10.04 5.33
C LYS A 47 12.23 -10.26 6.21
N LEU A 48 12.82 -11.46 6.17
CA LEU A 48 14.04 -11.79 6.90
C LEU A 48 15.25 -10.99 6.42
N ALA A 49 15.36 -10.76 5.10
CA ALA A 49 16.40 -9.93 4.53
C ALA A 49 16.33 -8.49 5.05
N THR A 50 15.14 -7.87 5.02
CA THR A 50 14.94 -6.55 5.62
C THR A 50 15.23 -6.53 7.12
N LEU A 51 14.78 -7.55 7.87
CA LEU A 51 15.06 -7.63 9.30
C LEU A 51 16.57 -7.67 9.58
N ARG A 52 17.32 -8.45 8.79
CA ARG A 52 18.79 -8.50 8.89
C ARG A 52 19.41 -7.13 8.61
N GLU A 53 18.94 -6.42 7.59
CA GLU A 53 19.41 -5.06 7.28
C GLU A 53 19.13 -4.08 8.43
N ILE A 54 17.96 -4.18 9.09
CA ILE A 54 17.61 -3.35 10.27
C ILE A 54 18.59 -3.62 11.40
N VAL A 55 18.79 -4.89 11.75
CA VAL A 55 19.71 -5.28 12.83
C VAL A 55 21.13 -4.83 12.53
N GLN A 56 21.60 -4.97 11.28
CA GLN A 56 22.92 -4.51 10.87
C GLN A 56 23.08 -2.99 10.99
N ARG A 57 22.08 -2.22 10.58
CA ARG A 57 22.08 -0.77 10.75
C ARG A 57 22.15 -0.40 12.24
N ASP A 58 21.37 -1.07 13.07
CA ASP A 58 21.33 -0.80 14.52
C ASP A 58 22.65 -1.18 15.22
N LEU A 59 23.41 -2.12 14.65
CA LEU A 59 24.79 -2.47 15.05
C LEU A 59 25.86 -1.53 14.46
N GLY A 60 25.47 -0.49 13.72
CA GLY A 60 26.39 0.52 13.17
C GLY A 60 27.02 0.16 11.82
N TYR A 61 26.56 -0.90 11.14
CA TYR A 61 27.03 -1.21 9.79
C TYR A 61 26.43 -0.24 8.75
N PRO A 62 27.18 0.12 7.70
CA PRO A 62 26.71 1.04 6.65
C PRO A 62 25.76 0.32 5.67
N VAL A 63 24.55 0.00 6.14
CA VAL A 63 23.52 -0.73 5.37
C VAL A 63 22.26 0.12 5.22
N THR A 64 21.73 0.19 4.00
CA THR A 64 20.44 0.83 3.71
C THR A 64 19.32 -0.19 3.83
N VAL A 65 18.43 0.01 4.80
CA VAL A 65 17.25 -0.84 5.00
C VAL A 65 16.27 -0.67 3.85
N LYS A 66 16.01 -1.76 3.13
CA LYS A 66 15.01 -1.80 2.04
C LYS A 66 13.69 -2.32 2.57
N HIS A 67 12.60 -1.74 2.09
CA HIS A 67 11.27 -2.28 2.38
C HIS A 67 11.16 -3.74 1.87
N PRO A 68 10.54 -4.67 2.61
CA PRO A 68 10.48 -6.09 2.22
C PRO A 68 9.90 -6.29 0.82
N ARG A 69 8.95 -5.44 0.42
CA ARG A 69 8.36 -5.48 -0.93
C ARG A 69 9.38 -5.16 -2.03
N LEU A 70 10.31 -4.24 -1.79
CA LEU A 70 11.36 -3.91 -2.76
C LEU A 70 12.39 -5.04 -2.87
N ALA A 71 12.69 -5.72 -1.76
CA ALA A 71 13.53 -6.92 -1.78
C ALA A 71 12.85 -8.05 -2.58
N TYR A 72 11.58 -8.31 -2.29
CA TYR A 72 10.78 -9.33 -3.01
C TYR A 72 10.72 -9.08 -4.52
N LEU A 73 10.46 -7.83 -4.94
CA LEU A 73 10.39 -7.47 -6.35
C LEU A 73 11.75 -7.61 -7.06
N ARG A 74 12.85 -7.32 -6.37
CA ARG A 74 14.20 -7.53 -6.90
C ARG A 74 14.51 -9.00 -7.12
N ASP A 75 14.10 -9.86 -6.19
CA ASP A 75 14.46 -11.27 -6.20
C ASP A 75 13.58 -12.11 -7.14
N ASN A 76 12.31 -11.71 -7.35
CA ASN A 76 11.34 -12.53 -8.09
C ASN A 76 11.19 -12.16 -9.58
N ALA A 77 11.94 -11.21 -10.11
CA ALA A 77 12.01 -10.89 -11.54
C ALA A 77 10.67 -10.70 -12.28
N VAL A 78 9.54 -10.56 -11.58
CA VAL A 78 8.23 -10.19 -12.16
C VAL A 78 8.31 -8.71 -12.49
N GLY A 79 8.89 -8.44 -13.66
CA GLY A 79 9.38 -7.13 -14.05
C GLY A 79 10.90 -7.04 -13.85
N ALA A 80 11.65 -7.60 -14.82
CA ALA A 80 12.94 -7.00 -15.20
C ALA A 80 12.77 -5.47 -15.16
N PRO A 81 13.73 -4.71 -14.61
CA PRO A 81 13.52 -3.33 -14.20
C PRO A 81 12.76 -2.62 -15.30
N MET A 82 11.47 -2.35 -15.09
CA MET A 82 10.73 -1.42 -15.93
C MET A 82 11.63 -0.20 -15.91
N LYS A 83 12.27 0.06 -17.06
CA LYS A 83 13.20 1.15 -17.21
C LYS A 83 12.44 2.35 -16.69
N ASN A 84 12.79 2.85 -15.50
CA ASN A 84 12.08 3.99 -14.92
C ASN A 84 12.30 5.11 -15.94
N LEU A 85 11.29 5.41 -16.77
CA LEU A 85 11.34 6.42 -17.83
C LEU A 85 11.32 7.84 -17.24
N GLY A 86 11.84 8.01 -16.02
CA GLY A 86 11.75 9.19 -15.19
C GLY A 86 11.20 8.89 -13.81
N THR A 87 11.44 9.82 -12.89
CA THR A 87 10.76 9.91 -11.60
C THR A 87 9.26 10.09 -11.88
N PRO A 88 8.35 9.27 -11.31
CA PRO A 88 6.93 9.64 -11.29
C PRO A 88 6.84 11.07 -10.76
N ALA A 89 6.07 11.93 -11.41
CA ALA A 89 5.86 13.29 -10.93
C ALA A 89 5.45 13.23 -9.45
N THR A 90 6.01 14.13 -8.64
CA THR A 90 5.64 14.26 -7.23
C THR A 90 4.12 14.23 -7.15
N PRO A 91 3.51 13.28 -6.40
CA PRO A 91 2.07 13.17 -6.35
C PRO A 91 1.51 14.54 -5.96
N HIS A 92 0.56 15.04 -6.75
CA HIS A 92 -0.12 16.30 -6.47
C HIS A 92 -0.62 16.25 -5.02
N HIS A 93 -0.60 17.38 -4.31
CA HIS A 93 -0.99 17.43 -2.89
C HIS A 93 -2.39 16.82 -2.63
N ASP A 94 -3.24 16.80 -3.66
CA ASP A 94 -4.60 16.24 -3.64
C ASP A 94 -4.67 14.72 -3.90
N ALA A 95 -3.59 14.11 -4.41
CA ALA A 95 -3.52 12.67 -4.67
C ALA A 95 -3.22 11.85 -3.39
N GLN A 96 -2.73 12.51 -2.33
CA GLN A 96 -2.78 11.96 -0.99
C GLN A 96 -4.22 12.10 -0.53
N GLY A 97 -5.00 11.03 -0.71
CA GLY A 97 -6.41 10.97 -0.32
C GLY A 97 -6.62 11.70 0.99
N GLN A 98 -7.29 12.86 0.91
CA GLN A 98 -7.71 13.61 2.07
C GLN A 98 -8.66 12.71 2.84
N LEU A 99 -8.12 11.99 3.83
CA LEU A 99 -8.96 11.48 4.91
C LEU A 99 -9.66 12.71 5.46
N ALA A 100 -10.98 12.77 5.28
CA ALA A 100 -11.79 13.87 5.78
C ALA A 100 -11.40 14.10 7.24
N ARG A 101 -10.76 15.24 7.49
CA ARG A 101 -10.28 15.59 8.82
C ARG A 101 -11.52 15.57 9.71
N PRO A 102 -11.62 14.66 10.71
CA PRO A 102 -12.77 14.66 11.58
C PRO A 102 -12.86 16.05 12.21
N GLU A 103 -14.01 16.69 12.03
CA GLU A 103 -14.36 17.99 12.60
C GLU A 103 -14.03 17.97 14.10
N SER A 104 -12.86 18.50 14.47
CA SER A 104 -12.30 18.44 15.83
C SER A 104 -13.27 18.92 16.91
N ARG A 105 -14.22 19.77 16.53
CA ARG A 105 -15.31 20.29 17.37
C ARG A 105 -16.27 19.18 17.84
N VAL A 106 -16.59 18.22 16.98
CA VAL A 106 -17.48 17.11 17.31
C VAL A 106 -16.86 16.21 18.36
N LEU A 107 -15.56 15.89 18.22
CA LEU A 107 -14.82 15.10 19.21
C LEU A 107 -14.75 15.80 20.57
N LEU A 108 -14.52 17.11 20.61
CA LEU A 108 -14.50 17.89 21.86
C LEU A 108 -15.87 17.90 22.55
N ILE A 109 -16.97 17.98 21.78
CA ILE A 109 -18.31 17.87 22.33
C ILE A 109 -18.52 16.50 22.97
N PHE A 110 -18.21 15.41 22.27
CA PHE A 110 -18.34 14.05 22.82
C PHE A 110 -17.51 13.84 24.09
N ILE A 111 -16.27 14.34 24.11
CA ILE A 111 -15.40 14.27 25.29
C ILE A 111 -16.03 15.04 26.46
N SER A 112 -16.46 16.29 26.25
CA SER A 112 -17.07 17.11 27.30
C SER A 112 -18.35 16.49 27.87
N LEU A 113 -19.18 15.91 27.02
CA LEU A 113 -20.43 15.25 27.40
C LEU A 113 -20.16 13.96 28.20
N SER A 114 -19.12 13.21 27.83
CA SER A 114 -18.69 12.02 28.57
C SER A 114 -18.23 12.36 30.00
N TYR A 115 -17.47 13.45 30.17
CA TYR A 115 -17.04 13.91 31.49
C TYR A 115 -18.20 14.41 32.33
N ALA A 116 -19.17 15.11 31.73
CA ALA A 116 -20.35 15.59 32.45
C ALA A 116 -21.22 14.42 32.98
N VAL A 117 -21.38 13.36 32.17
CA VAL A 117 -22.10 12.15 32.59
C VAL A 117 -21.36 11.43 33.71
N LEU A 118 -20.04 11.25 33.60
CA LEU A 118 -19.24 10.62 34.65
C LEU A 118 -19.27 11.42 35.96
N PHE A 119 -19.22 12.75 35.89
CA PHE A 119 -19.34 13.63 37.04
C PHE A 119 -20.71 13.49 37.72
N TYR A 120 -21.79 13.45 36.94
CA TYR A 120 -23.13 13.26 37.47
C TYR A 120 -23.29 11.90 38.15
N LEU A 121 -22.79 10.83 37.51
CA LEU A 121 -22.79 9.48 38.10
C LEU A 121 -22.02 9.41 39.41
N PHE A 122 -20.85 10.06 39.46
CA PHE A 122 -20.04 10.13 40.67
C PHE A 122 -20.78 10.89 41.79
N LEU A 123 -21.42 12.02 41.47
CA LEU A 123 -22.21 12.77 42.44
C LEU A 123 -23.39 11.96 42.99
N SER A 124 -24.10 11.25 42.11
CA SER A 124 -25.24 10.38 42.47
C SER A 124 -24.85 9.11 43.23
N TYR A 125 -23.55 8.79 43.27
CA TYR A 125 -23.03 7.68 44.07
C TYR A 125 -22.59 8.15 45.47
N LEU A 126 -22.25 9.43 45.61
CA LEU A 126 -21.74 10.03 46.84
C LEU A 126 -22.87 10.58 47.75
N PHE A 127 -24.04 10.88 47.18
CA PHE A 127 -25.25 11.36 47.86
C PHE A 127 -26.40 10.38 47.63
#